data_AF-A0A3A8HNF9-F1
#
_entry.id   AF-A0A3A8HNF9-F1
#
_cell.length_a   1.000
_cell.length_b   1.000
_cell.length_c   1.000
_cell.angle_alpha   90.00
_cell.angle_beta   90.00
_cell.angle_gamma   90.00
#
_symmetry.space_group_name_H-M   'P 1'
#
loop_
_entity.id
_entity.type
_entity.pdbx_description
1 polymer ?
#
loop_
_entity_poly.entity_id
_entity_poly.type
_entity_poly.pdbx_seq_one_letter_code
_entity_poly.pdbx_strand_id
1 'polypeptide(L)'
;MADLELADSPAFGRDDATWKRDGFDKVYELFWLNVFSPKLVESVGRERMLSTPAHLVEELPNGSVLLVLWPTAAEFASDEARVAQARAHGVAPFLSRLPDEFAISERQRKIAELNAFRPPVPEEWLPVAHPSDVANPERVLESYGDLSEGLVAVLHTDVPSIMKETPESLTDLDFHFWKTHFPERYTRDVLDGHTIPALGAYLGDVLVRRLGGMRMLRAKMEDSQVRLGKRVWLPFLRARRYMQSRESLLDYSLTQFFKEAERQQS
;
A
#
# COMPACT_ATOMS: atom_id res chain seq x y z
N MET A 1 4.73 22.56 -17.94
CA MET A 1 4.51 22.04 -19.31
C MET A 1 4.35 20.53 -19.32
N ALA A 2 5.06 19.76 -18.49
CA ALA A 2 4.84 18.30 -18.34
C ALA A 2 3.42 17.93 -17.87
N ASP A 3 2.79 18.73 -17.01
CA ASP A 3 1.44 18.45 -16.49
C ASP A 3 0.32 18.54 -17.54
N LEU A 4 0.53 19.27 -18.64
CA LEU A 4 -0.50 19.45 -19.68
C LEU A 4 -0.66 18.20 -20.55
N GLU A 5 0.45 17.53 -20.85
CA GLU A 5 0.45 16.28 -21.62
C GLU A 5 -0.01 15.08 -20.78
N LEU A 6 0.28 15.07 -19.47
CA LEU A 6 -0.17 14.01 -18.56
C LEU A 6 -1.68 14.04 -18.28
N ALA A 7 -2.29 15.22 -18.32
CA ALA A 7 -3.72 15.41 -18.07
C ALA A 7 -4.57 15.41 -19.35
N ASP A 8 -4.00 15.22 -20.54
CA ASP A 8 -4.70 15.34 -21.85
C ASP A 8 -5.44 16.69 -22.00
N SER A 9 -4.83 17.77 -21.51
CA SER A 9 -5.46 19.09 -21.50
C SER A 9 -5.68 19.62 -22.93
N PRO A 10 -6.83 20.25 -23.27
CA PRO A 10 -7.95 20.62 -22.40
C PRO A 10 -9.12 19.62 -22.42
N ALA A 11 -9.00 18.52 -23.15
CA ALA A 11 -10.06 17.54 -23.33
C ALA A 11 -10.17 16.57 -22.13
N PHE A 12 -9.06 16.34 -21.44
CA PHE A 12 -8.91 15.45 -20.30
C PHE A 12 -9.49 14.06 -20.58
N GLY A 13 -9.16 13.47 -21.75
CA GLY A 13 -9.61 12.15 -22.19
C GLY A 13 -11.03 12.09 -22.75
N ARG A 14 -11.70 13.23 -23.00
CA ARG A 14 -13.10 13.28 -23.43
C ARG A 14 -13.26 13.66 -24.90
N ASP A 15 -14.39 13.27 -25.48
CA ASP A 15 -14.74 13.66 -26.84
C ASP A 15 -15.00 15.18 -26.96
N ASP A 16 -14.71 15.70 -28.15
CA ASP A 16 -14.81 17.11 -28.52
C ASP A 16 -16.19 17.74 -28.23
N ALA A 17 -17.27 16.95 -28.29
CA ALA A 17 -18.63 17.46 -28.11
C ALA A 17 -18.93 17.67 -26.61
N THR A 18 -18.44 16.79 -25.76
CA THR A 18 -18.56 16.90 -24.29
C THR A 18 -17.76 18.08 -23.74
N TRP A 19 -16.54 18.30 -24.25
CA TRP A 19 -15.70 19.45 -23.88
C TRP A 19 -16.33 20.80 -24.30
N LYS A 20 -16.85 20.90 -25.54
CA LYS A 20 -17.48 22.13 -26.04
C LYS A 20 -18.79 22.47 -25.32
N ARG A 21 -19.56 21.46 -24.89
CA ARG A 21 -20.86 21.67 -24.22
C ARG A 21 -20.71 22.26 -22.82
N ASP A 22 -19.75 21.76 -22.04
CA ASP A 22 -19.63 22.13 -20.63
C ASP A 22 -18.68 23.31 -20.37
N GLY A 23 -17.84 23.68 -21.36
CA GLY A 23 -16.97 24.87 -21.30
C GLY A 23 -16.00 24.89 -20.12
N PHE A 24 -15.70 26.08 -19.59
CA PHE A 24 -14.82 26.29 -18.42
C PHE A 24 -15.59 26.38 -17.09
N ASP A 25 -16.89 26.05 -17.09
CA ASP A 25 -17.80 26.34 -15.98
C ASP A 25 -17.89 25.19 -14.94
N LYS A 26 -17.00 24.20 -15.02
CA LYS A 26 -16.88 23.11 -14.04
C LYS A 26 -15.42 22.85 -13.66
N VAL A 27 -15.18 22.52 -12.40
CA VAL A 27 -13.87 22.07 -11.89
C VAL A 27 -13.71 20.59 -12.23
N TYR A 28 -12.80 20.27 -13.15
CA TYR A 28 -12.61 18.90 -13.63
C TYR A 28 -11.42 18.19 -12.96
N GLU A 29 -10.32 18.90 -12.76
CA GLU A 29 -9.14 18.47 -11.98
C GLU A 29 -8.46 19.69 -11.35
N LEU A 30 -7.62 19.44 -10.36
CA LEU A 30 -6.85 20.45 -9.64
C LEU A 30 -5.35 20.27 -9.95
N PHE A 31 -4.70 21.34 -10.40
CA PHE A 31 -3.25 21.42 -10.59
C PHE A 31 -2.55 21.82 -9.28
N TRP A 32 -1.21 21.83 -9.23
CA TRP A 32 -0.46 22.33 -8.06
C TRP A 32 -0.92 23.75 -7.66
N LEU A 33 -1.19 24.60 -8.65
CA LEU A 33 -1.77 25.92 -8.49
C LEU A 33 -3.02 26.05 -9.36
N ASN A 34 -4.13 26.48 -8.76
CA ASN A 34 -5.40 26.71 -9.44
C ASN A 34 -5.90 28.13 -9.19
N VAL A 35 -6.47 28.75 -10.21
CA VAL A 35 -7.17 30.03 -10.07
C VAL A 35 -8.59 29.84 -10.57
N PHE A 36 -9.55 29.91 -9.66
CA PHE A 36 -10.98 29.81 -9.99
C PHE A 36 -11.55 31.19 -10.23
N SER A 37 -12.23 31.37 -11.36
CA SER A 37 -12.91 32.62 -11.70
C SER A 37 -14.10 32.88 -10.77
N PRO A 38 -14.56 34.14 -10.62
CA PRO A 38 -15.66 34.45 -9.69
C PRO A 38 -16.95 33.67 -9.99
N LYS A 39 -17.25 33.45 -11.27
CA LYS A 39 -18.41 32.67 -11.73
C LYS A 39 -18.34 31.21 -11.26
N LEU A 40 -17.14 30.62 -11.25
CA LEU A 40 -16.91 29.25 -10.78
C LEU A 40 -16.91 29.15 -9.25
N VAL A 41 -16.42 30.20 -8.58
CA VAL A 41 -16.50 30.35 -7.12
C VAL A 41 -17.96 30.43 -6.67
N GLU A 42 -18.80 31.18 -7.38
CA GLU A 42 -20.24 31.26 -7.10
C GLU A 42 -20.97 29.94 -7.36
N SER A 43 -20.66 29.25 -8.46
CA SER A 43 -21.34 27.99 -8.80
C SER A 43 -21.00 26.84 -7.85
N VAL A 44 -19.77 26.79 -7.35
CA VAL A 44 -19.34 25.79 -6.35
C VAL A 44 -19.72 26.21 -4.92
N GLY A 45 -19.81 27.52 -4.68
CA GLY A 45 -20.05 28.16 -3.39
C GLY A 45 -18.78 28.77 -2.81
N ARG A 46 -18.79 30.08 -2.57
CA ARG A 46 -17.61 30.84 -2.10
C ARG A 46 -17.06 30.32 -0.77
N GLU A 47 -17.92 30.17 0.23
CA GLU A 47 -17.55 29.62 1.53
C GLU A 47 -16.95 28.22 1.42
N ARG A 48 -17.52 27.39 0.53
CA ARG A 48 -17.02 26.05 0.24
C ARG A 48 -15.64 26.07 -0.42
N MET A 49 -15.38 27.00 -1.33
CA MET A 49 -14.07 27.13 -1.96
C MET A 49 -13.01 27.68 -0.99
N LEU A 50 -13.34 28.70 -0.19
CA LEU A 50 -12.43 29.28 0.79
C LEU A 50 -12.09 28.33 1.95
N SER A 51 -12.97 27.37 2.24
CA SER A 51 -12.71 26.30 3.21
C SER A 51 -12.04 25.05 2.61
N THR A 52 -11.63 25.10 1.33
CA THR A 52 -10.97 23.95 0.67
C THR A 52 -9.62 23.67 1.35
N PRO A 53 -9.35 22.43 1.79
CA PRO A 53 -8.08 22.10 2.42
C PRO A 53 -6.95 22.09 1.39
N ALA A 54 -6.09 23.10 1.43
CA ALA A 54 -4.93 23.26 0.57
C ALA A 54 -3.82 24.04 1.29
N HIS A 55 -2.59 23.99 0.77
CA HIS A 55 -1.46 24.72 1.36
C HIS A 55 -1.70 26.24 1.45
N LEU A 56 -2.32 26.81 0.41
CA LEU A 56 -2.77 28.21 0.40
C LEU A 56 -4.15 28.29 -0.25
N VAL A 57 -5.05 29.01 0.40
CA VAL A 57 -6.32 29.47 -0.19
C VAL A 57 -6.39 30.97 0.00
N GLU A 58 -6.47 31.72 -1.10
CA GLU A 58 -6.52 33.17 -1.07
C GLU A 58 -7.64 33.69 -1.97
N GLU A 59 -8.45 34.60 -1.43
CA GLU A 59 -9.42 35.36 -2.22
C GLU A 59 -8.74 36.58 -2.84
N LEU A 60 -8.81 36.69 -4.16
CA LEU A 60 -8.23 37.80 -4.90
C LEU A 60 -9.22 38.98 -4.97
N PRO A 61 -8.76 40.23 -5.13
CA PRO A 61 -9.63 41.41 -5.15
C PRO A 61 -10.74 41.41 -6.22
N ASN A 62 -10.57 40.61 -7.28
CA ASN A 62 -11.57 40.44 -8.35
C ASN A 62 -12.63 39.37 -8.03
N GLY A 63 -12.60 38.77 -6.84
CA GLY A 63 -13.52 37.73 -6.40
C GLY A 63 -13.16 36.31 -6.83
N SER A 64 -12.01 36.10 -7.49
CA SER A 64 -11.43 34.79 -7.78
C SER A 64 -10.83 34.15 -6.54
N VAL A 65 -10.63 32.83 -6.57
CA VAL A 65 -9.93 32.10 -5.51
C VAL A 65 -8.67 31.44 -6.07
N LEU A 66 -7.52 31.74 -5.47
CA LEU A 66 -6.26 31.02 -5.66
C LEU A 66 -6.22 29.84 -4.70
N LEU A 67 -5.92 28.65 -5.23
CA LEU A 67 -5.78 27.42 -4.47
C LEU A 67 -4.44 26.77 -4.82
N VAL A 68 -3.51 26.72 -3.86
CA VAL A 68 -2.21 26.03 -4.00
C VAL A 68 -2.25 24.78 -3.14
N LEU A 69 -2.09 23.61 -3.77
CA LEU A 69 -2.23 22.33 -3.07
C LEU A 69 -1.03 21.99 -2.17
N TRP A 70 0.18 22.43 -2.53
CA TRP A 70 1.44 22.10 -1.82
C TRP A 70 2.43 23.28 -1.74
N PRO A 71 3.34 23.32 -0.74
CA PRO A 71 4.28 24.42 -0.54
C PRO A 71 5.17 24.75 -1.74
N THR A 72 5.62 23.74 -2.48
CA THR A 72 6.45 23.96 -3.66
C THR A 72 6.08 23.05 -4.82
N ALA A 73 6.25 23.54 -6.05
CA ALA A 73 6.05 22.73 -7.25
C ALA A 73 7.12 21.63 -7.42
N ALA A 74 8.27 21.74 -6.74
CA ALA A 74 9.36 20.77 -6.80
C ALA A 74 9.14 19.53 -5.91
N GLU A 75 8.40 19.65 -4.80
CA GLU A 75 7.97 18.50 -3.99
C GLU A 75 7.10 17.52 -4.77
N PHE A 76 6.43 18.00 -5.83
CA PHE A 76 5.64 17.19 -6.75
C PHE A 76 6.51 16.36 -7.72
N ALA A 77 7.78 16.72 -7.96
CA ALA A 77 8.59 16.14 -9.05
C ALA A 77 10.07 15.82 -8.75
N SER A 78 10.57 15.97 -7.51
CA SER A 78 12.00 15.81 -7.16
C SER A 78 12.54 14.36 -7.16
N ASP A 79 13.86 14.19 -7.30
CA ASP A 79 14.52 12.87 -7.26
C ASP A 79 14.53 12.25 -5.85
N GLU A 80 14.65 13.04 -4.78
CA GLU A 80 14.42 12.56 -3.42
C GLU A 80 12.97 12.10 -3.19
N ALA A 81 11.99 12.82 -3.78
CA ALA A 81 10.60 12.36 -3.78
C ALA A 81 10.46 11.06 -4.58
N ARG A 82 11.12 10.89 -5.72
CA ARG A 82 11.14 9.62 -6.48
C ARG A 82 11.83 8.48 -5.74
N VAL A 83 12.87 8.73 -4.94
CA VAL A 83 13.55 7.70 -4.12
C VAL A 83 12.70 7.32 -2.90
N ALA A 84 12.06 8.29 -2.25
CA ALA A 84 11.06 8.03 -1.22
C ALA A 84 9.84 7.29 -1.79
N GLN A 85 9.39 7.68 -2.98
CA GLN A 85 8.33 7.05 -3.76
C GLN A 85 8.75 5.67 -4.24
N ALA A 86 10.04 5.40 -4.51
CA ALA A 86 10.58 4.07 -4.85
C ALA A 86 10.70 3.11 -3.66
N ARG A 87 11.00 3.63 -2.48
CA ARG A 87 10.93 2.86 -1.23
C ARG A 87 9.48 2.63 -0.82
N ALA A 88 8.63 3.63 -1.02
CA ALA A 88 7.20 3.49 -0.96
C ALA A 88 6.66 2.62 -2.12
N HIS A 89 7.33 2.47 -3.27
CA HIS A 89 6.81 1.71 -4.43
C HIS A 89 6.64 0.22 -4.10
N GLY A 90 7.40 -0.29 -3.14
CA GLY A 90 7.15 -1.62 -2.59
C GLY A 90 5.78 -1.76 -1.92
N VAL A 91 5.24 -0.69 -1.34
CA VAL A 91 3.89 -0.62 -0.73
C VAL A 91 2.92 0.27 -1.50
N ALA A 92 3.33 0.94 -2.57
CA ALA A 92 2.52 1.94 -3.24
C ALA A 92 1.23 1.37 -3.82
N PRO A 93 1.21 0.14 -4.38
CA PRO A 93 -0.04 -0.52 -4.76
C PRO A 93 -1.02 -0.72 -3.59
N PHE A 94 -0.51 -0.87 -2.36
CA PHE A 94 -1.32 -0.97 -1.15
C PHE A 94 -1.77 0.42 -0.66
N LEU A 95 -0.84 1.36 -0.51
CA LEU A 95 -1.12 2.71 0.01
C LEU A 95 -2.05 3.51 -0.91
N SER A 96 -1.96 3.33 -2.24
CA SER A 96 -2.80 4.04 -3.21
C SER A 96 -4.29 3.73 -3.08
N ARG A 97 -4.64 2.60 -2.47
CA ARG A 97 -6.03 2.15 -2.27
C ARG A 97 -6.65 2.65 -0.97
N LEU A 98 -5.83 3.07 0.00
CA LEU A 98 -6.31 3.49 1.32
C LEU A 98 -7.14 4.78 1.32
N PRO A 99 -6.85 5.82 0.51
CA PRO A 99 -7.62 7.06 0.49
C PRO A 99 -9.12 6.88 0.28
N ASP A 100 -9.54 5.86 -0.48
CA ASP A 100 -10.94 5.59 -0.79
C ASP A 100 -11.73 5.05 0.41
N GLU A 101 -11.05 4.50 1.41
CA GLU A 101 -11.67 3.96 2.63
C GLU A 101 -11.88 5.05 3.72
N PHE A 102 -11.41 6.28 3.50
CA PHE A 102 -11.65 7.40 4.41
C PHE A 102 -12.82 8.28 3.93
N ALA A 103 -13.49 8.93 4.89
CA ALA A 103 -14.48 9.96 4.60
C ALA A 103 -13.86 11.06 3.74
N ILE A 104 -14.63 11.61 2.80
CA ILE A 104 -14.16 12.63 1.85
C ILE A 104 -13.55 13.84 2.58
N SER A 105 -14.12 14.24 3.72
CA SER A 105 -13.63 15.32 4.57
C SER A 105 -12.25 15.06 5.18
N GLU A 106 -11.85 13.80 5.36
CA GLU A 106 -10.58 13.41 5.97
C GLU A 106 -9.55 12.96 4.94
N ARG A 107 -9.99 12.66 3.72
CA ARG A 107 -9.18 12.04 2.66
C ARG A 107 -7.91 12.82 2.35
N GLN A 108 -7.96 14.15 2.27
CA GLN A 108 -6.78 14.97 1.98
C GLN A 108 -5.75 14.92 3.09
N ARG A 109 -6.19 15.05 4.35
CA ARG A 109 -5.32 14.89 5.52
C ARG A 109 -4.69 13.50 5.53
N LYS A 110 -5.47 12.46 5.24
CA LYS A 110 -4.99 11.07 5.19
C LYS A 110 -4.04 10.80 4.03
N ILE A 111 -4.27 11.36 2.85
CA ILE A 111 -3.32 11.31 1.74
C ILE A 111 -2.00 11.95 2.13
N ALA A 112 -2.03 13.14 2.78
CA ALA A 112 -0.81 13.79 3.25
C ALA A 112 -0.06 12.95 4.29
N GLU A 113 -0.78 12.35 5.25
CA GLU A 113 -0.23 11.41 6.23
C GLU A 113 0.42 10.19 5.54
N LEU A 114 -0.26 9.58 4.56
CA LEU A 114 0.23 8.41 3.82
C LEU A 114 1.42 8.75 2.90
N ASN A 115 1.45 9.94 2.31
CA ASN A 115 2.59 10.40 1.50
C ASN A 115 3.83 10.71 2.37
N ALA A 116 3.61 11.18 3.59
CA ALA A 116 4.69 11.41 4.57
C ALA A 116 5.15 10.11 5.25
N PHE A 117 4.30 9.09 5.26
CA PHE A 117 4.60 7.80 5.88
C PHE A 117 5.80 7.13 5.21
N ARG A 118 6.74 6.69 6.05
CA ARG A 118 7.93 5.95 5.63
C ARG A 118 7.85 4.58 6.28
N PRO A 119 7.52 3.52 5.53
CA PRO A 119 7.44 2.20 6.12
C PRO A 119 8.83 1.79 6.62
N PRO A 120 8.94 1.20 7.83
CA PRO A 120 10.23 0.75 8.36
C PRO A 120 10.82 -0.31 7.43
N VAL A 121 12.14 -0.31 7.27
CA VAL A 121 12.81 -1.31 6.43
C VAL A 121 12.62 -2.69 7.06
N PRO A 122 12.25 -3.74 6.30
CA PRO A 122 12.14 -5.08 6.85
C PRO A 122 13.43 -5.53 7.55
N GLU A 123 13.30 -5.86 8.82
CA GLU A 123 14.41 -6.36 9.67
C GLU A 123 14.33 -7.87 9.87
N GLU A 124 13.27 -8.52 9.39
CA GLU A 124 13.04 -9.96 9.56
C GLU A 124 13.89 -10.78 8.56
N TRP A 125 15.20 -10.54 8.57
CA TRP A 125 16.19 -11.28 7.81
C TRP A 125 17.50 -11.48 8.59
N LEU A 126 18.24 -12.53 8.21
CA LEU A 126 19.54 -12.89 8.76
C LEU A 126 20.60 -12.97 7.63
N PRO A 127 21.87 -12.67 7.92
CA PRO A 127 22.94 -12.72 6.93
C PRO A 127 23.35 -14.15 6.55
N VAL A 128 23.07 -15.13 7.43
CA VAL A 128 23.42 -16.53 7.23
C VAL A 128 22.27 -17.40 7.71
N ALA A 129 21.99 -18.46 6.94
CA ALA A 129 21.02 -19.48 7.30
C ALA A 129 21.49 -20.27 8.53
N HIS A 130 20.55 -20.59 9.40
CA HIS A 130 20.77 -21.64 10.38
C HIS A 130 20.31 -22.98 9.79
N PRO A 131 21.02 -24.08 10.07
CA PRO A 131 20.60 -25.40 9.64
C PRO A 131 19.24 -25.76 10.27
N SER A 132 18.49 -26.61 9.58
CA SER A 132 17.25 -27.16 10.12
C SER A 132 17.52 -27.94 11.40
N ASP A 133 16.75 -27.65 12.45
CA ASP A 133 16.74 -28.37 13.73
C ASP A 133 15.46 -29.18 13.93
N VAL A 134 14.71 -29.39 12.85
CA VAL A 134 13.47 -30.18 12.84
C VAL A 134 13.80 -31.66 12.66
N ALA A 135 13.25 -32.51 13.53
CA ALA A 135 13.44 -33.96 13.50
C ALA A 135 12.79 -34.64 12.27
N ASN A 136 11.62 -34.15 11.84
CA ASN A 136 10.92 -34.64 10.64
C ASN A 136 10.53 -33.45 9.73
N PRO A 137 11.41 -33.07 8.78
CA PRO A 137 11.15 -31.94 7.89
C PRO A 137 9.94 -32.12 6.97
N GLU A 138 9.68 -33.35 6.49
CA GLU A 138 8.56 -33.63 5.57
C GLU A 138 7.22 -33.33 6.24
N ARG A 139 7.03 -33.80 7.48
CA ARG A 139 5.80 -33.54 8.26
C ARG A 139 5.59 -32.05 8.53
N VAL A 140 6.67 -31.29 8.77
CA VAL A 140 6.56 -29.84 9.00
C VAL A 140 6.24 -29.10 7.71
N LEU A 141 6.78 -29.54 6.56
CA LEU A 141 6.41 -28.99 5.25
C LEU A 141 4.94 -29.25 4.92
N GLU A 142 4.44 -30.46 5.16
CA GLU A 142 3.03 -30.81 4.99
C GLU A 142 2.14 -29.91 5.86
N SER A 143 2.48 -29.77 7.14
CA SER A 143 1.75 -28.88 8.06
C SER A 143 1.76 -27.41 7.61
N TYR A 144 2.84 -26.92 7.01
CA TYR A 144 2.87 -25.57 6.45
C TYR A 144 2.01 -25.45 5.18
N GLY A 145 1.97 -26.50 4.35
CA GLY A 145 1.05 -26.61 3.24
C GLY A 145 -0.40 -26.48 3.70
N ASP A 146 -0.81 -27.28 4.69
CA ASP A 146 -2.17 -27.24 5.26
C ASP A 146 -2.53 -25.86 5.81
N LEU A 147 -1.57 -25.19 6.48
CA LEU A 147 -1.75 -23.83 7.01
C LEU A 147 -1.95 -22.80 5.88
N SER A 148 -1.13 -22.89 4.83
CA SER A 148 -1.21 -22.02 3.65
C SER A 148 -2.53 -22.22 2.90
N GLU A 149 -2.92 -23.48 2.67
CA GLU A 149 -4.20 -23.85 2.07
C GLU A 149 -5.39 -23.40 2.91
N GLY A 150 -5.30 -23.51 4.24
CA GLY A 150 -6.31 -23.01 5.16
C GLY A 150 -6.54 -21.50 5.04
N LEU A 151 -5.47 -20.71 4.87
CA LEU A 151 -5.61 -19.27 4.63
C LEU A 151 -6.36 -18.99 3.32
N VAL A 152 -5.96 -19.69 2.24
CA VAL A 152 -6.61 -19.57 0.93
C VAL A 152 -8.08 -19.96 1.03
N ALA A 153 -8.40 -21.08 1.68
CA ALA A 153 -9.77 -21.55 1.84
C ALA A 153 -10.65 -20.52 2.55
N VAL A 154 -10.13 -19.85 3.58
CA VAL A 154 -10.89 -18.84 4.33
C VAL A 154 -11.03 -17.53 3.56
N LEU A 155 -10.00 -17.09 2.85
CA LEU A 155 -9.96 -15.74 2.26
C LEU A 155 -10.23 -15.68 0.75
N HIS A 156 -10.29 -16.79 0.02
CA HIS A 156 -10.45 -16.76 -1.45
C HIS A 156 -11.72 -16.07 -1.95
N THR A 157 -12.77 -15.98 -1.14
CA THR A 157 -13.98 -15.24 -1.50
C THR A 157 -13.75 -13.73 -1.45
N ASP A 158 -13.12 -13.24 -0.37
CA ASP A 158 -12.89 -11.80 -0.16
C ASP A 158 -11.64 -11.29 -0.88
N VAL A 159 -10.67 -12.19 -1.09
CA VAL A 159 -9.39 -11.95 -1.76
C VAL A 159 -9.15 -13.04 -2.82
N PRO A 160 -9.84 -12.99 -3.98
CA PRO A 160 -9.74 -14.04 -5.00
C PRO A 160 -8.34 -14.25 -5.58
N SER A 161 -7.51 -13.19 -5.57
CA SER A 161 -6.12 -13.27 -6.01
C SER A 161 -5.27 -14.18 -5.12
N ILE A 162 -5.68 -14.49 -3.88
CA ILE A 162 -4.89 -15.29 -2.94
C ILE A 162 -4.56 -16.69 -3.49
N MET A 163 -5.45 -17.27 -4.29
CA MET A 163 -5.23 -18.57 -4.97
C MET A 163 -4.09 -18.54 -5.98
N LYS A 164 -3.72 -17.36 -6.48
CA LYS A 164 -2.65 -17.21 -7.47
C LYS A 164 -1.28 -17.11 -6.83
N GLU A 165 -1.18 -16.81 -5.53
CA GLU A 165 0.11 -16.67 -4.81
C GLU A 165 1.09 -15.74 -5.53
N THR A 166 0.62 -14.58 -6.01
CA THR A 166 1.44 -13.58 -6.70
C THR A 166 1.80 -12.41 -5.78
N PRO A 167 2.74 -11.54 -6.17
CA PRO A 167 3.00 -10.30 -5.43
C PRO A 167 1.73 -9.43 -5.28
N GLU A 168 0.84 -9.46 -6.27
CA GLU A 168 -0.45 -8.78 -6.22
C GLU A 168 -1.36 -9.39 -5.15
N SER A 169 -1.35 -10.72 -4.96
CA SER A 169 -2.08 -11.38 -3.88
C SER A 169 -1.70 -10.86 -2.49
N LEU A 170 -0.41 -10.55 -2.27
CA LEU A 170 0.07 -9.95 -1.02
C LEU A 170 -0.45 -8.53 -0.83
N THR A 171 -0.55 -7.76 -1.92
CA THR A 171 -1.13 -6.40 -1.90
C THR A 171 -2.62 -6.43 -1.60
N ASP A 172 -3.33 -7.39 -2.18
CA ASP A 172 -4.76 -7.55 -1.92
C ASP A 172 -5.01 -8.01 -0.47
N LEU A 173 -4.14 -8.87 0.10
CA LEU A 173 -4.19 -9.23 1.51
C LEU A 173 -3.92 -8.03 2.42
N ASP A 174 -2.88 -7.24 2.13
CA ASP A 174 -2.57 -6.00 2.85
C ASP A 174 -3.77 -5.07 2.89
N PHE A 175 -4.40 -4.85 1.73
CA PHE A 175 -5.60 -4.04 1.66
C PHE A 175 -6.78 -4.64 2.43
N HIS A 176 -7.05 -5.93 2.25
CA HIS A 176 -8.18 -6.62 2.90
C HIS A 176 -8.07 -6.55 4.43
N PHE A 177 -6.92 -6.93 4.99
CA PHE A 177 -6.73 -6.94 6.44
C PHE A 177 -6.80 -5.54 7.04
N TRP A 178 -6.27 -4.53 6.33
CA TRP A 178 -6.32 -3.15 6.81
C TRP A 178 -7.73 -2.57 6.77
N LYS A 179 -8.47 -2.84 5.68
CA LYS A 179 -9.85 -2.38 5.48
C LYS A 179 -10.78 -2.96 6.54
N THR A 180 -10.60 -4.23 6.86
CA THR A 180 -11.48 -4.97 7.80
C THR A 180 -11.10 -4.79 9.26
N HIS A 181 -10.06 -4.00 9.57
CA HIS A 181 -9.51 -3.88 10.92
C HIS A 181 -9.16 -5.25 11.52
N PHE A 182 -8.64 -6.17 10.70
CA PHE A 182 -8.60 -7.59 11.04
C PHE A 182 -7.89 -7.91 12.37
N PRO A 183 -6.71 -7.35 12.70
CA PRO A 183 -6.03 -7.62 13.98
C PRO A 183 -6.86 -7.23 15.21
N GLU A 184 -7.75 -6.24 15.07
CA GLU A 184 -8.57 -5.69 16.16
C GLU A 184 -9.89 -6.46 16.33
N ARG A 185 -10.28 -7.26 15.33
CA ARG A 185 -11.53 -8.03 15.32
C ARG A 185 -11.44 -9.36 16.06
N TYR A 186 -10.23 -9.88 16.29
CA TYR A 186 -9.99 -11.19 16.88
C TYR A 186 -9.09 -11.11 18.11
N THR A 187 -9.25 -12.06 19.03
CA THR A 187 -8.37 -12.17 20.20
C THR A 187 -6.97 -12.63 19.77
N ARG A 188 -5.96 -12.32 20.61
CA ARG A 188 -4.58 -12.79 20.36
C ARG A 188 -4.50 -14.30 20.23
N ASP A 189 -5.17 -15.06 21.08
CA ASP A 189 -5.15 -16.52 21.02
C ASP A 189 -5.66 -17.07 19.67
N VAL A 190 -6.69 -16.43 19.09
CA VAL A 190 -7.21 -16.81 17.77
C VAL A 190 -6.20 -16.48 16.68
N LEU A 191 -5.63 -15.27 16.70
CA LEU A 191 -4.64 -14.83 15.72
C LEU A 191 -3.37 -15.67 15.78
N ASP A 192 -2.83 -15.89 16.98
CA ASP A 192 -1.59 -16.65 17.23
C ASP A 192 -1.78 -18.14 16.93
N GLY A 193 -2.97 -18.70 17.16
CA GLY A 193 -3.27 -20.10 16.90
C GLY A 193 -3.59 -20.44 15.43
N HIS A 194 -4.08 -19.48 14.64
CA HIS A 194 -4.63 -19.76 13.31
C HIS A 194 -4.09 -18.81 12.24
N THR A 195 -4.43 -17.52 12.30
CA THR A 195 -4.16 -16.58 11.20
C THR A 195 -2.68 -16.32 11.00
N ILE A 196 -1.91 -16.08 12.07
CA ILE A 196 -0.49 -15.75 11.98
C ILE A 196 0.33 -16.93 11.43
N PRO A 197 0.16 -18.17 11.92
CA PRO A 197 0.78 -19.35 11.32
C PRO A 197 0.42 -19.51 9.84
N ALA A 198 -0.86 -19.40 9.50
CA ALA A 198 -1.35 -19.54 8.13
C ALA A 198 -0.76 -18.48 7.19
N LEU A 199 -0.68 -17.24 7.65
CA LEU A 199 -0.09 -16.13 6.90
C LEU A 199 1.43 -16.28 6.72
N GLY A 200 2.15 -16.71 7.76
CA GLY A 200 3.58 -16.98 7.68
C GLY A 200 3.91 -18.13 6.72
N ALA A 201 3.08 -19.18 6.71
CA ALA A 201 3.20 -20.28 5.77
C ALA A 201 3.00 -19.82 4.32
N TYR A 202 1.88 -19.12 4.06
CA TYR A 202 1.54 -18.54 2.77
C TYR A 202 2.61 -17.59 2.23
N LEU A 203 3.06 -16.64 3.05
CA LEU A 203 4.12 -15.70 2.67
C LEU A 203 5.42 -16.44 2.30
N GLY A 204 5.77 -17.47 3.07
CA GLY A 204 6.91 -18.33 2.76
C GLY A 204 6.75 -19.06 1.41
N ASP A 205 5.54 -19.52 1.08
CA ASP A 205 5.28 -20.20 -0.19
C ASP A 205 5.38 -19.25 -1.38
N VAL A 206 4.85 -18.03 -1.24
CA VAL A 206 4.98 -16.98 -2.26
C VAL A 206 6.46 -16.67 -2.53
N LEU A 207 7.29 -16.53 -1.48
CA LEU A 207 8.73 -16.32 -1.64
C LEU A 207 9.42 -17.50 -2.34
N VAL A 208 9.12 -18.74 -1.94
CA VAL A 208 9.70 -19.95 -2.56
C VAL A 208 9.31 -20.04 -4.03
N ARG A 209 8.02 -19.89 -4.35
CA ARG A 209 7.48 -20.11 -5.69
C ARG A 209 7.77 -18.97 -6.66
N ARG A 210 7.79 -17.72 -6.20
CA ARG A 210 7.99 -16.54 -7.07
C ARG A 210 9.43 -16.11 -7.18
N LEU A 211 10.22 -16.29 -6.12
CA LEU A 211 11.61 -15.86 -6.07
C LEU A 211 12.59 -17.04 -6.09
N GLY A 212 12.12 -18.29 -6.13
CA GLY A 212 12.99 -19.47 -6.14
C GLY A 212 13.73 -19.70 -4.81
N GLY A 213 13.18 -19.20 -3.71
CA GLY A 213 13.78 -19.32 -2.39
C GLY A 213 13.85 -20.77 -1.89
N MET A 214 14.86 -21.09 -1.09
CA MET A 214 14.98 -22.39 -0.44
C MET A 214 14.46 -22.29 1.01
N ARG A 215 13.48 -23.11 1.37
CA ARG A 215 12.92 -23.13 2.72
C ARG A 215 13.84 -23.92 3.67
N MET A 216 14.10 -23.36 4.86
CA MET A 216 14.80 -24.04 5.96
C MET A 216 13.90 -24.01 7.19
N LEU A 217 13.46 -25.17 7.61
CA LEU A 217 12.49 -25.34 8.67
C LEU A 217 13.17 -25.24 10.02
N ARG A 218 12.51 -24.63 10.99
CA ARG A 218 12.98 -24.56 12.37
C ARG A 218 11.94 -25.11 13.34
N ALA A 219 12.42 -25.66 14.46
CA ALA A 219 11.56 -26.19 15.52
C ALA A 219 10.63 -25.10 16.08
N LYS A 220 11.14 -23.88 16.24
CA LYS A 220 10.32 -22.69 16.47
C LYS A 220 9.88 -22.10 15.14
N MET A 221 8.57 -22.08 14.90
CA MET A 221 7.97 -21.68 13.62
C MET A 221 8.40 -20.27 13.16
N GLU A 222 8.47 -19.29 14.07
CA GLU A 222 8.92 -17.92 13.78
C GLU A 222 10.34 -17.84 13.25
N ASP A 223 11.17 -18.83 13.60
CA ASP A 223 12.57 -18.88 13.22
C ASP A 223 12.74 -19.60 11.87
N SER A 224 11.66 -20.17 11.29
CA SER A 224 11.67 -20.78 9.96
C SER A 224 11.97 -19.76 8.88
N GLN A 225 12.73 -20.20 7.89
CA GLN A 225 13.55 -19.36 7.04
C GLN A 225 13.30 -19.63 5.56
N VAL A 226 13.44 -18.58 4.72
CA VAL A 226 13.51 -18.70 3.27
C VAL A 226 14.78 -18.01 2.80
N ARG A 227 15.73 -18.78 2.28
CA ARG A 227 17.01 -18.26 1.76
C ARG A 227 16.80 -17.74 0.35
N LEU A 228 17.14 -16.47 0.16
CA LEU A 228 17.11 -15.76 -1.12
C LEU A 228 18.45 -15.05 -1.30
N GLY A 229 19.22 -15.48 -2.30
CA GLY A 229 20.58 -14.97 -2.54
C GLY A 229 21.50 -15.15 -1.32
N LYS A 230 21.99 -14.02 -0.79
CA LYS A 230 22.89 -13.98 0.38
C LYS A 230 22.16 -13.81 1.72
N ARG A 231 20.85 -13.57 1.71
CA ARG A 231 20.07 -13.33 2.92
C ARG A 231 19.07 -14.45 3.16
N VAL A 232 18.58 -14.47 4.37
CA VAL A 232 17.53 -15.38 4.79
C VAL A 232 16.40 -14.60 5.41
N TRP A 233 15.18 -14.84 4.95
CA TRP A 233 13.98 -14.11 5.32
C TRP A 233 13.13 -14.93 6.27
N LEU A 234 12.51 -14.28 7.25
CA LEU A 234 11.73 -14.91 8.33
C LEU A 234 10.23 -14.61 8.16
N PRO A 235 9.51 -15.35 7.29
CA PRO A 235 8.13 -15.02 6.94
C PRO A 235 7.15 -15.14 8.12
N PHE A 236 7.37 -16.09 9.03
CA PHE A 236 6.52 -16.26 10.21
C PHE A 236 6.72 -15.13 11.24
N LEU A 237 7.96 -14.68 11.43
CA LEU A 237 8.23 -13.50 12.26
C LEU A 237 7.58 -12.25 11.66
N ARG A 238 7.65 -12.09 10.32
CA ARG A 238 6.97 -11.00 9.62
C ARG A 238 5.46 -11.05 9.85
N ALA A 239 4.82 -12.21 9.65
CA ALA A 239 3.39 -12.38 9.89
C ALA A 239 2.97 -12.05 11.33
N ARG A 240 3.79 -12.43 12.33
CA ARG A 240 3.52 -12.12 13.73
C ARG A 240 3.55 -10.62 14.02
N ARG A 241 4.54 -9.90 13.48
CA ARG A 241 4.67 -8.44 13.62
C ARG A 241 3.53 -7.72 12.89
N TYR A 242 3.24 -8.16 11.67
CA TYR A 242 2.17 -7.64 10.83
C TYR A 242 0.78 -7.69 11.47
N MET A 243 0.45 -8.78 12.16
CA MET A 243 -0.88 -8.97 12.73
C MET A 243 -1.01 -8.40 14.16
N GLN A 244 -0.18 -7.44 14.59
CA GLN A 244 -0.24 -6.87 15.95
C GLN A 244 -1.35 -5.82 16.13
N SER A 245 -1.53 -4.93 15.16
CA SER A 245 -2.50 -3.84 15.17
C SER A 245 -2.81 -3.42 13.74
N ARG A 246 -3.83 -2.58 13.53
CA ARG A 246 -4.09 -2.02 12.21
C ARG A 246 -2.93 -1.18 11.66
N GLU A 247 -2.23 -0.46 12.53
CA GLU A 247 -1.01 0.29 12.17
C GLU A 247 0.12 -0.65 11.74
N SER A 248 0.26 -1.79 12.43
CA SER A 248 1.27 -2.80 12.10
C SER A 248 1.09 -3.41 10.71
N LEU A 249 -0.11 -3.36 10.14
CA LEU A 249 -0.35 -3.78 8.75
C LEU A 249 0.34 -2.86 7.73
N LEU A 250 0.54 -1.58 8.09
CA LEU A 250 1.31 -0.61 7.29
C LEU A 250 2.80 -0.80 7.52
N ASP A 251 3.22 -0.87 8.79
CA ASP A 251 4.63 -0.96 9.18
C ASP A 251 5.26 -2.27 8.70
N TYR A 252 4.49 -3.35 8.74
CA TYR A 252 4.97 -4.69 8.41
C TYR A 252 4.26 -5.29 7.17
N SER A 253 3.84 -4.46 6.22
CA SER A 253 3.20 -4.87 4.96
C SER A 253 3.86 -6.10 4.29
N LEU A 254 3.04 -7.04 3.83
CA LEU A 254 3.50 -8.25 3.17
C LEU A 254 4.10 -7.93 1.80
N THR A 255 3.51 -6.98 1.07
CA THR A 255 4.04 -6.52 -0.22
C THR A 255 5.42 -5.89 -0.07
N GLN A 256 5.61 -5.06 0.97
CA GLN A 256 6.91 -4.48 1.28
C GLN A 256 7.98 -5.55 1.49
N PHE A 257 7.64 -6.57 2.28
CA PHE A 257 8.55 -7.66 2.63
C PHE A 257 8.99 -8.43 1.39
N PHE A 258 8.03 -8.77 0.53
CA PHE A 258 8.31 -9.45 -0.73
C PHE A 258 9.19 -8.61 -1.66
N LYS A 259 8.88 -7.33 -1.83
CA LYS A 259 9.60 -6.42 -2.74
C LYS A 259 11.04 -6.16 -2.27
N GLU A 260 11.23 -6.04 -0.96
CA GLU A 260 12.58 -5.95 -0.39
C GLU A 260 13.37 -7.25 -0.60
N ALA A 261 12.73 -8.42 -0.41
CA ALA A 261 13.36 -9.70 -0.65
C ALA A 261 13.77 -9.91 -2.12
N GLU A 262 12.89 -9.54 -3.06
CA GLU A 262 13.14 -9.53 -4.51
C GLU A 262 14.33 -8.62 -4.88
N ARG A 263 14.37 -7.41 -4.31
CA ARG A 263 15.44 -6.44 -4.55
C ARG A 263 16.80 -6.92 -4.06
N GLN A 264 16.85 -7.57 -2.89
CA GLN A 264 18.11 -8.04 -2.29
C GLN A 264 18.62 -9.35 -2.90
N GLN A 265 17.79 -10.02 -3.71
CA GLN A 265 18.17 -11.20 -4.47
C GLN A 265 18.91 -10.84 -5.77
N SER A 266 18.51 -9.74 -6.41
CA SER A 266 19.07 -9.23 -7.67
C SER A 266 20.48 -8.67 -7.48
#